data_AF-A0A7W1PCV4-F1
#
_entry.id   AF-A0A7W1PCV4-F1
#
_cell.length_a   1.000
_cell.length_b   1.000
_cell.length_c   1.000
_cell.angle_alpha   90.00
_cell.angle_beta   90.00
_cell.angle_gamma   90.00
#
_symmetry.space_group_name_H-M   'P 1'
#
loop_
_entity.id
_entity.type
_entity.pdbx_description
1 polymer ?
#
loop_
_entity_poly.entity_id
_entity_poly.type
_entity_poly.pdbx_seq_one_letter_code
_entity_poly.pdbx_strand_id
1 'polypeptide(L)'
;MITIGIILGSTRPNRIGEGVARWVHEQASRRTDAEFELVDIKDFDLPLLDEPIPPSQGKYSKGHTKRWAAKIASFDAFVFVTPEYNHSTSGALKNAIDFLYAEWN
;
A
#
# COMPACT_ATOMS: atom_id res chain seq x y z
N MET A 1 -14.09 5.75 -14.00
CA MET A 1 -13.75 6.86 -13.08
C MET A 1 -12.43 6.47 -12.45
N ILE A 2 -11.45 7.38 -12.35
CA ILE A 2 -10.13 7.06 -11.80
C ILE A 2 -10.28 6.70 -10.33
N THR A 3 -9.71 5.58 -9.90
CA THR A 3 -9.72 5.13 -8.50
C THR A 3 -8.33 5.24 -7.91
N ILE A 4 -8.19 5.95 -6.79
CA ILE A 4 -6.90 6.30 -6.18
C ILE A 4 -6.79 5.64 -4.81
N GLY A 5 -5.74 4.84 -4.61
CA GLY A 5 -5.43 4.21 -3.34
C GLY A 5 -4.59 5.12 -2.43
N ILE A 6 -5.09 5.44 -1.23
CA ILE A 6 -4.34 6.13 -0.18
C ILE A 6 -3.70 5.07 0.72
N ILE A 7 -2.39 4.86 0.58
CA ILE A 7 -1.68 3.75 1.24
C ILE A 7 -1.03 4.25 2.53
N LEU A 8 -1.45 3.74 3.68
CA LEU A 8 -0.79 3.97 4.97
C LEU A 8 0.43 3.05 5.12
N GLY A 9 1.62 3.64 5.10
CA GLY A 9 2.89 2.93 5.03
C GLY A 9 3.52 2.51 6.36
N SER A 10 2.73 2.14 7.38
CA SER A 10 3.29 1.68 8.67
C SER A 10 2.45 0.57 9.28
N THR A 11 3.11 -0.47 9.80
CA THR A 11 2.47 -1.54 10.57
C THR A 11 2.67 -1.39 12.08
N ARG A 12 3.41 -0.36 12.52
CA ARG A 12 3.78 -0.18 13.93
C ARG A 12 2.51 -0.08 14.81
N PRO A 13 2.45 -0.80 15.94
CA PRO A 13 1.40 -0.60 16.93
C PRO A 13 1.36 0.86 17.40
N ASN A 14 0.17 1.41 17.61
CA ASN A 14 -0.05 2.80 18.05
C ASN A 14 0.59 3.86 17.12
N ARG A 15 0.70 3.56 15.82
CA ARG A 15 1.17 4.52 14.81
C ARG A 15 0.25 5.75 14.74
N ILE A 16 0.86 6.93 14.61
CA ILE A 16 0.13 8.19 14.42
C ILE A 16 -0.44 8.29 12.99
N GLY A 17 0.20 7.63 12.02
CA GLY A 17 -0.13 7.75 10.60
C GLY A 17 -1.57 7.40 10.23
N GLU A 18 -2.28 6.64 11.05
CA GLU A 18 -3.70 6.31 10.82
C GLU A 18 -4.60 7.56 10.83
N GLY A 19 -4.38 8.48 11.77
CA GLY A 19 -5.11 9.75 11.81
C GLY A 19 -4.78 10.65 10.61
N VAL A 20 -3.51 10.66 10.19
CA VAL A 20 -3.07 11.43 9.01
C VAL A 20 -3.70 10.85 7.74
N ALA A 21 -3.71 9.53 7.57
CA ALA A 21 -4.25 8.90 6.38
C ALA A 21 -5.76 9.07 6.26
N ARG A 22 -6.50 9.00 7.38
CA ARG A 22 -7.92 9.38 7.43
C ARG A 22 -8.14 10.83 7.03
N TRP A 23 -7.37 11.76 7.58
CA TRP A 23 -7.48 13.17 7.21
C TRP A 23 -7.24 13.41 5.71
N VAL A 24 -6.23 12.73 5.12
CA VAL A 24 -5.97 12.79 3.67
C VAL A 24 -7.19 12.26 2.89
N HIS A 25 -7.74 11.11 3.29
CA HIS A 25 -8.94 10.54 2.65
C HIS A 25 -10.16 11.47 2.74
N GLU A 26 -10.39 12.11 3.89
CA GLU A 26 -11.46 13.10 4.07
C GLU A 26 -11.30 14.32 3.17
N GLN A 27 -10.06 14.80 2.95
CA GLN A 27 -9.83 15.91 2.02
C GLN A 27 -10.05 15.46 0.57
N ALA A 28 -9.54 14.29 0.21
CA ALA A 28 -9.62 13.76 -1.15
C ALA A 28 -11.06 13.44 -1.57
N SER A 29 -11.85 12.86 -0.66
CA SER A 29 -13.25 12.48 -0.90
C SER A 29 -14.21 13.66 -1.14
N ARG A 30 -13.74 14.91 -0.99
CA ARG A 30 -14.50 16.11 -1.39
C ARG A 30 -14.46 16.37 -2.89
N ARG A 31 -13.52 15.72 -3.59
CA ARG A 31 -13.41 15.79 -5.03
C ARG A 31 -14.41 14.85 -5.68
N THR A 32 -14.85 15.19 -6.88
CA THR A 32 -15.84 14.43 -7.65
C THR A 32 -15.29 13.88 -8.96
N ASP A 33 -14.00 14.11 -9.24
CA ASP A 33 -13.31 13.68 -10.46
C ASP A 33 -12.56 12.34 -10.32
N ALA A 34 -12.49 11.79 -9.11
CA ALA A 34 -11.90 10.48 -8.80
C ALA A 34 -12.55 9.87 -7.55
N GLU A 35 -12.45 8.54 -7.43
CA GLU A 35 -12.80 7.78 -6.23
C GLU A 35 -11.54 7.55 -5.39
N PHE A 36 -11.69 7.55 -4.06
CA PHE A 36 -10.57 7.42 -3.13
C PHE A 36 -10.82 6.33 -2.11
N GLU A 37 -9.84 5.46 -1.92
CA GLU A 37 -9.91 4.39 -0.93
C GLU A 37 -8.69 4.40 -0.02
N LEU A 38 -8.92 4.31 1.29
CA LEU A 38 -7.85 4.14 2.26
C LEU A 38 -7.44 2.67 2.37
N VAL A 39 -6.14 2.40 2.27
CA VAL A 39 -5.54 1.06 2.31
C VAL A 39 -4.46 1.03 3.38
N ASP A 40 -4.63 0.18 4.40
CA ASP A 40 -3.63 -0.02 5.44
C ASP A 40 -2.80 -1.27 5.16
N ILE A 41 -1.48 -1.13 4.98
CA ILE A 41 -0.61 -2.27 4.67
C ILE A 41 -0.57 -3.31 5.80
N LYS A 42 -0.98 -2.93 7.02
CA LYS A 42 -1.07 -3.86 8.14
C LYS A 42 -2.09 -4.96 7.90
N ASP A 43 -3.15 -4.69 7.14
CA ASP A 43 -4.25 -5.64 6.94
C ASP A 43 -3.89 -6.79 5.98
N PHE A 44 -2.70 -6.73 5.37
CA PHE A 44 -2.23 -7.71 4.40
C PHE A 44 -1.28 -8.75 5.00
N ASP A 45 -0.79 -8.55 6.23
CA ASP A 45 0.11 -9.47 6.93
C ASP A 45 1.33 -9.89 6.10
N LEU A 46 2.02 -8.92 5.48
CA LEU A 46 3.15 -9.15 4.58
C LEU A 46 4.45 -9.46 5.37
N PRO A 47 4.94 -10.73 5.38
CA PRO A 47 6.22 -11.07 6.00
C PRO A 47 7.38 -10.45 5.23
N LEU A 48 8.61 -10.49 5.74
CA LEU A 48 9.74 -9.94 5.00
C LEU A 48 10.16 -10.88 3.85
N LEU A 49 9.83 -10.51 2.61
CA LEU A 49 10.30 -11.16 1.37
C LEU A 49 10.19 -12.71 1.37
N ASP A 50 9.02 -13.27 1.69
CA ASP A 50 8.82 -14.73 1.84
C ASP A 50 8.36 -15.45 0.55
N GLU A 51 8.28 -14.75 -0.57
CA GLU A 51 8.08 -15.35 -1.89
C GLU A 51 9.39 -15.99 -2.39
N PRO A 52 9.36 -17.23 -2.93
CA PRO A 52 10.56 -17.92 -3.40
C PRO A 52 11.10 -17.40 -4.73
N ILE A 53 10.32 -16.57 -5.43
CA ILE A 53 10.61 -16.06 -6.77
C ILE A 53 10.48 -14.53 -6.76
N PRO A 54 11.38 -13.79 -7.44
CA PRO A 54 11.25 -12.34 -7.56
C PRO A 54 9.91 -11.91 -8.20
N PRO A 55 9.29 -10.81 -7.72
CA PRO A 55 7.98 -10.36 -8.20
C PRO A 55 7.96 -9.99 -9.69
N SER A 56 9.10 -9.60 -10.26
CA SER A 56 9.24 -9.28 -11.68
C SER A 56 8.97 -10.46 -12.62
N GLN A 57 8.93 -11.70 -12.12
CA GLN A 57 8.51 -12.86 -12.91
C GLN A 57 6.98 -13.07 -12.95
N GLY A 58 6.21 -12.22 -12.26
CA GLY A 58 4.74 -12.26 -12.28
C GLY A 58 4.12 -13.51 -11.66
N LYS A 59 4.85 -14.22 -10.79
CA LYS A 59 4.39 -15.46 -10.14
C LYS A 59 4.33 -15.28 -8.62
N TYR A 60 3.13 -15.08 -8.10
CA TYR A 60 2.87 -15.03 -6.66
C TYR A 60 2.33 -16.36 -6.16
N SER A 61 3.00 -16.93 -5.16
CA SER A 61 2.63 -18.22 -4.60
C SER A 61 1.80 -18.08 -3.32
N LYS A 62 2.03 -17.02 -2.54
CA LYS A 62 1.42 -16.83 -1.22
C LYS A 62 0.06 -16.17 -1.31
N GLY A 63 -0.82 -16.53 -0.37
CA GLY A 63 -2.17 -15.96 -0.28
C GLY A 63 -2.15 -14.47 0.07
N HIS A 64 -1.26 -14.04 0.96
CA HIS A 64 -1.12 -12.63 1.33
C HIS A 64 -0.64 -11.78 0.15
N THR A 65 0.37 -12.25 -0.60
CA THR A 65 0.85 -11.58 -1.81
C THR A 65 -0.24 -11.44 -2.86
N LYS A 66 -1.02 -12.51 -3.11
CA LYS A 66 -2.13 -12.45 -4.09
C LYS A 66 -3.21 -11.46 -3.68
N ARG A 67 -3.56 -11.37 -2.38
CA ARG A 67 -4.53 -10.37 -1.89
C ARG A 67 -3.98 -8.97 -2.06
N TRP A 68 -2.70 -8.76 -1.76
CA TRP A 68 -2.05 -7.46 -1.92
C TRP A 68 -1.96 -7.05 -3.39
N ALA A 69 -1.54 -7.97 -4.27
CA ALA A 69 -1.52 -7.78 -5.72
C ALA A 69 -2.90 -7.38 -6.26
N ALA A 70 -3.94 -8.16 -5.91
CA ALA A 70 -5.31 -7.86 -6.34
C ALA A 70 -5.79 -6.50 -5.82
N LYS A 71 -5.35 -6.09 -4.63
CA LYS A 71 -5.69 -4.77 -4.09
C LYS A 71 -5.00 -3.64 -4.85
N ILE A 72 -3.70 -3.75 -5.10
CA ILE A 72 -2.98 -2.70 -5.83
C ILE A 72 -3.48 -2.61 -7.27
N ALA A 73 -3.76 -3.73 -7.92
CA ALA A 73 -4.31 -3.79 -9.27
C ALA A 73 -5.71 -3.17 -9.41
N SER A 74 -6.43 -2.89 -8.32
CA SER A 74 -7.74 -2.22 -8.38
C SER A 74 -7.65 -0.69 -8.46
N PHE A 75 -6.44 -0.12 -8.44
CA PHE A 75 -6.21 1.32 -8.44
C PHE A 75 -5.49 1.79 -9.69
N ASP A 76 -5.84 2.99 -10.14
CA ASP A 76 -5.22 3.68 -11.28
C ASP A 76 -4.06 4.58 -10.83
N ALA A 77 -4.07 5.03 -9.57
CA ALA A 77 -3.05 5.90 -8.99
C ALA A 77 -2.98 5.75 -7.46
N PHE A 78 -1.93 6.33 -6.86
CA PHE A 78 -1.64 6.15 -5.45
C PHE A 78 -1.23 7.45 -4.75
N VAL A 79 -1.60 7.56 -3.47
CA VAL A 79 -1.06 8.53 -2.52
C VAL A 79 -0.45 7.77 -1.35
N PHE A 80 0.85 7.92 -1.11
CA PHE A 80 1.52 7.25 0.00
C PHE A 80 1.57 8.13 1.25
N VAL A 81 0.99 7.65 2.35
CA VAL A 81 1.11 8.23 3.68
C VAL A 81 2.19 7.47 4.43
N THR A 82 3.44 7.91 4.29
CA THR A 82 4.61 7.28 4.89
C THR A 82 5.01 7.96 6.20
N PRO A 83 5.34 7.20 7.27
CA PRO A 83 6.15 7.78 8.34
C PRO A 83 7.58 7.99 7.84
N GLU A 84 8.36 8.78 8.58
CA GLU A 84 9.81 8.85 8.42
C GLU A 84 10.49 8.02 9.51
N TYR A 85 11.27 6.99 9.12
CA TYR A 85 12.15 6.23 10.00
C TYR A 85 13.59 6.38 9.51
N ASN A 86 14.46 6.94 10.36
CA ASN A 86 15.88 7.18 10.05
C ASN A 86 16.09 7.88 8.70
N HIS A 87 15.40 8.99 8.47
CA HIS A 87 15.48 9.79 7.23
C HIS A 87 15.03 9.05 5.95
N SER A 88 14.19 8.02 6.09
CA SER A 88 13.61 7.31 4.95
C SER A 88 12.17 6.87 5.21
N THR A 89 11.57 6.23 4.22
CA THR A 89 10.30 5.53 4.39
C THR A 89 10.44 4.36 5.37
N SER A 90 9.32 3.82 5.86
CA SER A 90 9.37 2.64 6.71
C SER A 90 9.80 1.40 5.93
N GLY A 91 10.56 0.52 6.60
CA GLY A 91 10.87 -0.80 6.04
C GLY A 91 9.63 -1.61 5.70
N ALA A 92 8.53 -1.43 6.45
CA ALA A 92 7.26 -2.08 6.16
C ALA A 92 6.63 -1.59 4.84
N LEU A 93 6.67 -0.28 4.56
CA LEU A 93 6.19 0.26 3.29
C LEU A 93 7.07 -0.21 2.14
N LYS A 94 8.39 -0.15 2.30
CA LYS A 94 9.32 -0.63 1.27
C LYS A 94 9.10 -2.11 0.97
N ASN A 95 8.92 -2.94 2.00
CA ASN A 95 8.57 -4.35 1.86
C ASN A 95 7.26 -4.52 1.09
N ALA A 96 6.19 -3.79 1.45
CA ALA A 96 4.92 -3.85 0.74
C ALA A 96 5.04 -3.48 -0.75
N ILE A 97 5.86 -2.48 -1.08
CA ILE A 97 6.14 -2.14 -2.49
C ILE A 97 6.91 -3.27 -3.17
N ASP A 98 7.94 -3.81 -2.51
CA ASP A 98 8.82 -4.85 -3.05
C ASP A 98 8.15 -6.23 -3.20
N PHE A 99 6.98 -6.46 -2.59
CA PHE A 99 6.19 -7.67 -2.81
C PHE A 99 5.68 -7.81 -4.23
N LEU A 100 5.52 -6.69 -4.94
CA LEU A 100 4.83 -6.61 -6.21
C LEU A 100 5.74 -5.98 -7.28
N TYR A 101 5.35 -6.13 -8.54
CA TYR A 101 6.10 -5.52 -9.64
C TYR A 101 5.15 -5.05 -10.74
N ALA A 102 4.37 -5.97 -11.32
CA ALA A 102 3.50 -5.67 -12.44
C ALA A 102 2.42 -4.64 -12.07
N GLU A 103 1.97 -4.63 -10.82
CA GLU A 103 0.93 -3.74 -10.32
C GLU A 103 1.38 -2.28 -10.17
N TRP A 104 2.68 -2.02 -10.29
CA TRP A 104 3.26 -0.66 -10.22
C TRP A 104 3.69 -0.10 -11.58
N ASN A 105 3.64 -0.90 -12.65
CA ASN A 105 4.18 -0.57 -13.98
C ASN A 105 3.12 -0.71 -15.07
#